data_AF-A0A2W4QBN2-F1
#
_entry.id   AF-A0A2W4QBN2-F1
#
_cell.length_a   1.000
_cell.length_b   1.000
_cell.length_c   1.000
_cell.angle_alpha   90.00
_cell.angle_beta   90.00
_cell.angle_gamma   90.00
#
_symmetry.space_group_name_H-M   'P 1'
#
loop_
_entity.id
_entity.type
_entity.pdbx_description
1 polymer ?
#
loop_
_entity_poly.entity_id
_entity_poly.type
_entity_poly.pdbx_seq_one_letter_code
_entity_poly.pdbx_strand_id
1 'polypeptide(L)' 'MSLEQFFAMGGYAFYVWTAYAVAFAVLVFNLILPLRRKTEVHKSIERLFKLERPRP' A
#
# COMPACT_ATOMS: atom_id res chain seq x y z
N MET A 1 20.50 -17.55 23.27
CA MET A 1 20.42 -16.22 22.62
C MET A 1 18.94 -15.88 22.50
N SER A 2 18.45 -14.99 23.36
CA SER A 2 17.02 -14.61 23.40
C SER A 2 16.69 -13.58 22.33
N LEU A 3 15.44 -13.57 21.87
CA LEU A 3 14.95 -12.56 20.93
C LEU A 3 15.19 -11.14 21.51
N GLU A 4 14.99 -10.95 22.81
CA GLU A 4 15.27 -9.67 23.49
C GLU A 4 16.69 -9.16 23.27
N GLN A 5 17.72 -10.02 23.25
CA GLN A 5 19.09 -9.59 22.95
C GLN A 5 19.26 -9.15 21.49
N PHE A 6 18.45 -9.69 20.57
CA PHE A 6 18.45 -9.32 19.16
C PHE A 6 17.76 -7.97 18.91
N PHE A 7 16.69 -7.69 19.66
CA PHE A 7 16.01 -6.39 19.65
C PHE A 7 16.75 -5.33 20.49
N ALA A 8 17.48 -5.75 21.52
CA ALA A 8 18.23 -4.89 22.44
C ALA A 8 19.75 -4.98 22.22
N MET A 9 20.22 -5.12 20.98
CA MET A 9 21.63 -4.99 20.59
C MET A 9 22.14 -3.54 20.71
N GLY A 10 21.82 -2.84 21.81
CA GLY A 10 22.13 -1.42 21.99
C GLY A 10 21.68 -0.57 20.80
N GLY A 11 22.28 0.62 20.61
CA GLY A 11 21.90 1.58 19.56
C GLY A 11 21.87 1.06 18.11
N TYR A 12 22.40 -0.13 17.82
CA TYR A 12 22.43 -0.70 16.47
C TYR A 12 21.06 -1.21 16.00
N ALA A 13 20.24 -1.76 16.90
CA ALA A 13 18.91 -2.25 16.56
C ALA A 13 18.03 -1.13 15.98
N PHE A 14 18.16 0.11 16.47
CA PHE A 14 17.40 1.25 15.97
C PHE A 14 17.65 1.54 14.49
N TYR A 15 18.90 1.46 14.03
CA TYR A 15 19.25 1.66 12.62
C TYR A 15 18.65 0.58 11.72
N VAL A 16 18.64 -0.67 12.18
CA VAL A 16 18.08 -1.80 11.43
C VAL A 16 16.56 -1.68 11.34
N TRP A 17 15.89 -1.41 12.46
CA TRP A 17 14.43 -1.25 12.51
C TRP A 17 13.93 -0.05 11.72
N THR A 18 14.64 1.08 11.74
CA THR A 18 14.27 2.26 10.92
C THR A 18 14.40 1.97 9.43
N ALA A 19 15.45 1.29 8.99
CA ALA A 19 15.58 0.87 7.59
C ALA A 19 14.42 -0.05 7.14
N TYR A 20 14.04 -1.03 7.98
CA TYR A 20 12.88 -1.88 7.71
C TYR A 20 11.55 -1.09 7.71
N ALA A 21 11.38 -0.15 8.63
CA ALA A 21 10.19 0.69 8.70
C ALA A 21 10.03 1.55 7.44
N VAL A 22 11.12 2.13 6.92
CA VAL A 22 11.13 2.89 5.67
C VAL A 22 10.77 2.00 4.49
N ALA A 23 11.38 0.82 4.38
CA ALA A 23 11.06 -0.14 3.31
C ALA A 23 9.59 -0.58 3.36
N PHE A 24 9.08 -0.88 4.56
CA PHE A 24 7.68 -1.24 4.77
C PHE A 24 6.74 -0.08 4.40
N ALA A 25 7.08 1.16 4.77
CA ALA A 25 6.31 2.34 4.39
C ALA A 25 6.24 2.50 2.86
N VAL A 26 7.35 2.31 2.14
CA VAL A 26 7.37 2.34 0.66
C VAL A 26 6.46 1.27 0.07
N LEU A 27 6.52 0.03 0.57
CA LEU A 27 5.65 -1.06 0.13
C LEU A 27 4.17 -0.74 0.36
N VAL A 28 3.82 -0.25 1.55
CA VAL A 28 2.44 0.15 1.90
C VAL A 28 1.96 1.28 0.99
N PHE A 29 2.78 2.31 0.75
CA PHE A 29 2.45 3.38 -0.18
C PHE A 29 2.22 2.85 -1.60
N ASN A 30 3.09 1.95 -2.06
CA ASN A 30 2.98 1.34 -3.38
C ASN A 30 1.72 0.47 -3.51
N LEU A 31 1.22 -0.12 -2.41
CA LEU A 31 -0.02 -0.89 -2.40
C LEU A 31 -1.27 -0.01 -2.28
N ILE A 32 -1.22 1.07 -1.50
CA ILE A 32 -2.37 1.99 -1.32
C ILE A 32 -2.66 2.79 -2.60
N LEU A 33 -1.63 3.20 -3.35
CA LEU A 33 -1.78 3.93 -4.62
C LEU A 33 -2.69 3.22 -5.65
N PRO A 34 -2.47 1.94 -6.01
CA PRO A 34 -3.30 1.20 -6.94
C PRO A 34 -4.70 0.93 -6.37
N LEU A 35 -4.84 0.69 -5.06
CA LEU A 35 -6.16 0.55 -4.44
C LEU A 35 -7.00 1.83 -4.61
N ARG A 36 -6.40 3.01 -4.41
CA ARG A 36 -7.07 4.30 -4.64
C ARG A 36 -7.39 4.55 -6.12
N ARG A 37 -6.50 4.15 -7.03
CA ARG A 37 -6.73 4.30 -8.49
C ARG A 37 -7.83 3.36 -9.02
N LYS A 38 -8.00 2.16 -8.46
CA LYS A 38 -9.05 1.23 -8.90
C LYS A 38 -10.46 1.76 -8.66
N THR A 39 -10.68 2.55 -7.61
CA THR A 39 -12.00 3.15 -7.34
C THR A 39 -12.40 4.17 -8.40
N GLU A 40 -11.45 4.90 -8.99
CA GLU A 40 -11.74 5.89 -10.03
C GLU A 40 -12.06 5.25 -11.39
N VAL A 41 -11.39 4.14 -11.74
CA VAL A 41 -11.60 3.47 -13.03
C VAL A 41 -12.95 2.75 -13.13
N HIS A 42 -13.49 2.24 -12.01
CA HIS A 42 -14.82 1.61 -12.04
C HIS A 42 -15.95 2.60 -12.35
N LYS A 43 -15.85 3.85 -11.88
CA LYS A 43 -16.87 4.88 -12.15
C LYS A 43 -16.95 5.27 -13.63
N SER A 44 -15.86 5.16 -14.38
CA SER A 44 -15.87 5.45 -15.81
C SER A 44 -16.53 4.36 -16.66
N ILE A 45 -16.47 3.08 -16.24
CA ILE A 45 -17.05 1.97 -17.01
C ILE A 45 -18.59 1.98 -16.91
N GLU A 46 -19.15 2.33 -15.75
CA GLU A 46 -20.61 2.47 -15.61
C GLU A 46 -21.19 3.60 -16.48
N ARG A 47 -20.44 4.69 -16.68
CA ARG A 47 -20.92 5.80 -17.52
C ARG A 47 -21.01 5.44 -19.00
N LEU A 48 -20.09 4.62 -19.50
CA LEU A 48 -20.12 4.13 -20.88
C LEU A 48 -21.28 3.16 -21.12
N PHE A 49 -21.51 2.22 -20.20
CA PHE A 49 -22.65 1.30 -20.30
C PHE A 49 -24.03 2.00 -20.21
N LYS A 50 -24.11 3.15 -19.52
CA LYS A 50 -25.35 3.92 -19.41
C LYS A 50 -25.70 4.71 -20.67
N LEU A 51 -24.71 5.01 -21.52
CA LEU A 51 -24.90 5.73 -22.79
C LEU A 51 -25.20 4.78 -23.95
N GLU A 52 -24.76 3.52 -23.86
CA GLU A 52 -24.96 2.52 -24.92
C GLU A 52 -26.29 1.77 -24.83
N ARG A 53 -27.16 2.06 -23.84
CA ARG A 53 -28.54 1.55 -23.86
C ARG A 53 -29.38 2.42 -24.80
N PRO A 54 -29.67 1.99 -26.04
CA PRO A 54 -30.48 2.75 -26.96
C PRO A 54 -31.90 2.76 -26.38
N ARG A 55 -32.48 3.95 -26.30
CA ARG A 55 -33.89 4.14 -25.95
C ARG A 55 -34.75 3.29 -26.89
N PRO A 56 -35.60 2.37 -26.39
CA PRO A 56 -36.75 1.92 -27.16
C PRO A 56 -37.77 3.05 -27.31
#